data_AF-A0A925MK89-F1
#
_entry.id   AF-A0A925MK89-F1
#
_cell.length_a   1.000
_cell.length_b   1.000
_cell.length_c   1.000
_cell.angle_alpha   90.00
_cell.angle_beta   90.00
_cell.angle_gamma   90.00
#
_symmetry.space_group_name_H-M   'P 1'
#
loop_
_entity.id
_entity.type
_entity.pdbx_description
1 polymer ?
#
loop_
_entity_poly.entity_id
_entity_poly.type
_entity_poly.pdbx_seq_one_letter_code
_entity_poly.pdbx_strand_id
1 'polypeptide(L)'
;MDLETKLTILADAAKYDASCASSGAQKTNSRDGKGVGSTGGAGICHSYAPDGRCISLLKLLLTNSCIYDCHYCINRRSSNVRRAVFTADEVVKLTLDFYKRNYIEGLFLSSGIIRNADHTMEQ
;
A
#
# COMPACT_ATOMS: atom_id res chain seq x y z
N MET A 1 11.52 11.70 6.98
CA MET A 1 10.96 10.42 7.47
C MET A 1 11.90 9.32 7.07
N ASP A 2 12.18 8.39 7.97
CA ASP A 2 12.91 7.16 7.70
C ASP A 2 12.05 6.16 6.91
N LEU A 3 12.71 5.15 6.32
CA LEU A 3 12.09 4.19 5.41
C LEU A 3 10.98 3.36 6.09
N GLU A 4 11.18 2.97 7.34
CA GLU A 4 10.23 2.14 8.09
C GLU A 4 8.95 2.91 8.43
N THR A 5 9.08 4.18 8.83
CA THR A 5 7.92 5.06 9.02
C THR A 5 7.15 5.28 7.72
N LYS A 6 7.84 5.51 6.59
CA LYS A 6 7.19 5.63 5.28
C LYS A 6 6.44 4.36 4.91
N LEU A 7 7.08 3.20 5.08
CA LEU A 7 6.47 1.88 4.85
C LEU A 7 5.20 1.72 5.67
N THR A 8 5.25 2.00 6.97
CA THR A 8 4.09 1.89 7.86
C THR A 8 2.92 2.76 7.39
N ILE A 9 3.18 4.01 7.02
CA ILE A 9 2.13 4.95 6.57
C ILE A 9 1.55 4.52 5.22
N LEU A 10 2.41 4.20 4.27
CA LEU A 10 2.00 3.97 2.87
C LEU A 10 1.45 2.57 2.65
N ALA A 11 1.88 1.57 3.42
CA ALA A 11 1.27 0.25 3.47
C ALA A 11 -0.14 0.30 4.07
N ASP A 12 -0.31 1.02 5.21
CA ASP A 12 -1.62 1.16 5.84
C ASP A 12 -2.60 1.92 4.93
N ALA A 13 -2.13 2.97 4.26
CA ALA A 13 -2.95 3.71 3.31
C ALA A 13 -3.35 2.88 2.07
N ALA A 14 -2.53 1.91 1.66
CA ALA A 14 -2.80 1.02 0.51
C ALA A 14 -3.82 -0.09 0.81
N LYS A 15 -4.17 -0.34 2.08
CA LYS A 15 -5.14 -1.39 2.44
C LYS A 15 -6.55 -1.13 1.89
N TYR A 16 -6.86 0.12 1.56
CA TYR A 16 -8.15 0.55 1.01
C TYR A 16 -8.27 0.38 -0.51
N ASP A 17 -7.18 0.09 -1.22
CA ASP A 17 -7.25 -0.24 -2.65
C ASP A 17 -7.90 -1.62 -2.81
N ALA A 18 -8.87 -1.76 -3.73
CA ALA A 18 -9.76 -2.92 -3.86
C ALA A 18 -9.10 -4.26 -4.31
N SER A 19 -7.77 -4.33 -4.34
CA SER A 19 -7.01 -5.39 -5.01
C SER A 19 -6.65 -6.62 -4.14
N CYS A 20 -6.86 -6.60 -2.82
CA CYS A 20 -6.40 -7.70 -1.95
C CYS A 20 -7.53 -8.70 -1.66
N ALA A 21 -7.27 -9.99 -1.92
CA ALA A 21 -8.12 -11.08 -1.47
C ALA A 21 -7.81 -11.33 0.02
N SER A 22 -8.71 -10.90 0.90
CA SER A 22 -8.54 -11.02 2.37
C SER A 22 -8.99 -12.37 2.93
N SER A 23 -9.18 -13.39 2.09
CA SER A 23 -9.83 -14.68 2.38
C SER A 23 -9.12 -15.60 3.39
N GLY A 24 -8.11 -15.12 4.13
CA GLY A 24 -7.43 -15.86 5.19
C GLY A 24 -6.85 -15.04 6.34
N ALA A 25 -7.07 -13.72 6.38
CA ALA A 25 -6.55 -12.90 7.47
C ALA A 25 -7.37 -13.12 8.76
N GLN A 26 -6.70 -13.15 9.93
CA GLN A 26 -7.41 -13.20 11.22
C GLN A 26 -8.49 -12.12 11.27
N LYS A 27 -9.68 -12.45 11.78
CA LYS A 27 -10.73 -11.46 12.01
C LYS A 27 -10.23 -10.47 13.04
N THR A 28 -10.05 -9.24 12.60
CA THR A 28 -9.58 -8.15 13.44
C THR A 28 -10.74 -7.13 13.56
N ASN A 29 -11.02 -6.62 14.77
CA ASN A 29 -12.09 -5.64 15.05
C ASN A 29 -11.56 -4.20 15.27
N SER A 30 -12.35 -3.20 14.91
CA SER A 30 -11.91 -1.78 14.94
C SER A 30 -11.66 -1.20 16.34
N ARG A 31 -11.81 -1.96 17.43
CA ARG A 31 -11.74 -1.45 18.80
C ARG A 31 -10.31 -1.20 19.26
N ASP A 32 -9.35 -1.97 18.75
CA ASP A 32 -7.94 -1.90 19.17
C ASP A 32 -6.99 -1.49 18.02
N GLY A 33 -7.51 -0.82 16.98
CA GLY A 33 -6.73 -0.44 15.79
C GLY A 33 -6.39 -1.63 14.86
N LYS A 34 -6.82 -2.83 15.22
CA LYS A 34 -6.71 -4.06 14.43
C LYS A 34 -8.09 -4.36 13.85
N GLY A 35 -8.63 -3.52 12.97
CA GLY A 35 -9.93 -3.74 12.33
C GLY A 35 -9.81 -4.11 10.85
N VAL A 36 -10.93 -4.53 10.24
CA VAL A 36 -11.12 -4.87 8.82
C VAL A 36 -10.08 -4.20 7.89
N GLY A 37 -9.34 -5.03 7.15
CA GLY A 37 -8.21 -4.58 6.30
C GLY A 37 -6.82 -4.83 6.90
N SER A 38 -6.71 -5.55 8.02
CA SER A 38 -5.44 -5.90 8.66
C SER A 38 -4.61 -6.90 7.83
N THR A 39 -3.96 -6.42 6.78
CA THR A 39 -2.72 -7.00 6.27
C THR A 39 -1.64 -6.75 7.32
N GLY A 40 -0.81 -7.75 7.65
CA GLY A 40 0.33 -7.54 8.57
C GLY A 40 1.09 -6.27 8.15
N GLY A 41 1.38 -5.38 9.11
CA GLY A 41 1.74 -3.95 8.90
C GLY A 41 2.94 -3.64 7.98
N ALA A 42 3.52 -4.64 7.33
CA ALA A 42 4.52 -4.53 6.28
C ALA A 42 3.94 -4.36 4.86
N GLY A 43 2.61 -4.31 4.69
CA GLY A 43 1.97 -4.10 3.38
C GLY A 43 1.94 -5.33 2.48
N ILE A 44 2.16 -6.53 3.02
CA ILE A 44 2.05 -7.76 2.23
C ILE A 44 0.57 -8.18 2.18
N CYS A 45 0.06 -8.43 0.97
CA CYS A 45 -1.27 -8.99 0.77
C CYS A 45 -1.28 -10.13 -0.25
N HIS A 46 -2.32 -10.96 -0.19
CA HIS A 46 -2.46 -12.11 -1.08
C HIS A 46 -3.40 -11.81 -2.24
N SER A 47 -3.04 -12.34 -3.41
CA SER A 47 -3.84 -12.29 -4.63
C SER A 47 -3.83 -13.67 -5.29
N TYR A 48 -4.79 -13.94 -6.16
CA TYR A 48 -4.87 -15.21 -6.87
C TYR A 48 -4.53 -15.02 -8.35
N ALA A 49 -3.57 -15.77 -8.84
CA ALA A 49 -3.25 -15.83 -10.26
C ALA A 49 -4.37 -16.56 -11.04
N PRO A 50 -4.49 -16.37 -12.36
CA PRO A 50 -5.51 -17.04 -13.18
C PRO A 50 -5.48 -18.57 -13.12
N ASP A 51 -4.36 -19.17 -12.73
CA ASP A 51 -4.16 -20.61 -12.52
C ASP A 51 -4.59 -21.09 -11.13
N GLY A 52 -5.13 -20.20 -10.28
CA GLY A 52 -5.59 -20.50 -8.93
C GLY A 52 -4.50 -20.45 -7.86
N ARG A 53 -3.24 -20.17 -8.21
CA ARG A 53 -2.17 -20.02 -7.21
C ARG A 53 -2.37 -18.74 -6.40
N CYS A 54 -2.24 -18.88 -5.07
CA CYS A 54 -2.14 -17.74 -4.16
C CYS A 54 -0.73 -17.17 -4.22
N ILE A 55 -0.60 -15.88 -4.54
CA ILE A 55 0.66 -15.16 -4.59
C ILE A 55 0.73 -14.07 -3.52
N SER A 56 1.92 -13.84 -2.97
CA SER A 56 2.16 -12.78 -1.98
C SER A 56 2.70 -11.53 -2.67
N LEU A 57 1.99 -10.40 -2.56
CA LEU A 57 2.38 -9.13 -3.15
C LEU A 57 2.73 -8.11 -2.06
N LEU A 58 3.81 -7.36 -2.27
CA LEU A 58 4.04 -6.12 -1.54
C LEU A 58 3.13 -5.05 -2.13
N LYS A 59 2.18 -4.55 -1.35
CA LYS A 59 1.23 -3.53 -1.78
C LYS A 59 1.49 -2.23 -1.04
N LEU A 60 1.90 -1.21 -1.80
CA LEU A 60 2.28 0.09 -1.26
C LEU A 60 1.75 1.23 -2.13
N LEU A 61 1.61 2.41 -1.52
CA LEU A 61 1.51 3.66 -2.24
C LEU A 61 2.90 4.28 -2.43
N LEU A 62 3.19 4.80 -3.62
CA LEU A 62 4.35 5.69 -3.83
C LEU A 62 4.21 6.95 -2.97
N THR A 63 3.01 7.53 -2.96
CA THR A 63 2.60 8.54 -1.98
C THR A 63 1.13 8.40 -1.66
N ASN A 64 0.73 8.77 -0.45
CA ASN A 64 -0.68 8.96 -0.12
C ASN A 64 -1.12 10.43 -0.29
N SER A 65 -0.28 11.33 -0.79
CA SER A 65 -0.68 12.71 -1.10
C SER A 65 -1.50 12.75 -2.38
N CYS A 66 -2.71 13.32 -2.31
CA CYS A 66 -3.61 13.40 -3.44
C CYS A 66 -4.24 14.79 -3.53
N ILE A 67 -4.30 15.35 -4.74
CA ILE A 67 -4.97 16.65 -5.02
C ILE A 67 -6.49 16.55 -4.99
N TYR A 68 -7.04 15.35 -5.22
CA TYR A 68 -8.48 15.14 -5.33
C TYR A 68 -9.15 14.94 -3.97
N ASP A 69 -10.44 15.28 -3.91
CA ASP A 69 -11.25 15.16 -2.71
C ASP A 69 -12.35 14.09 -2.81
N CYS A 70 -11.99 12.88 -3.28
CA CYS A 70 -12.94 11.79 -3.48
C CYS A 70 -13.63 11.37 -2.16
N HIS A 71 -14.96 11.43 -2.10
CA HIS A 71 -15.74 11.15 -0.88
C HIS A 71 -15.50 9.77 -0.24
N TYR A 72 -15.09 8.79 -1.04
CA TYR A 72 -14.85 7.42 -0.60
C TYR A 72 -13.38 7.12 -0.27
N CYS A 73 -12.46 8.06 -0.50
CA CYS A 73 -11.03 7.82 -0.35
C CYS A 73 -10.51 8.42 0.95
N ILE A 74 -9.91 7.61 1.83
CA ILE A 74 -9.27 8.13 3.06
C ILE A 74 -8.11 9.08 2.73
N ASN A 75 -7.45 8.88 1.59
CA ASN A 75 -6.32 9.68 1.13
C ASN A 75 -6.74 10.97 0.40
N ARG A 76 -8.04 11.30 0.36
CA ARG A 76 -8.54 12.56 -0.19
C ARG A 76 -7.85 13.78 0.43
N ARG A 77 -7.73 14.88 -0.31
CA ARG A 77 -6.97 16.07 0.10
C ARG A 77 -7.43 16.64 1.45
N SER A 78 -8.73 16.62 1.74
CA SER A 78 -9.30 17.17 2.98
C SER A 78 -9.05 16.31 4.23
N SER A 79 -8.59 15.07 4.08
CA SER A 79 -8.35 14.18 5.21
C SER A 79 -7.11 14.57 6.02
N ASN A 80 -7.30 14.66 7.34
CA ASN A 80 -6.22 14.85 8.31
C ASN A 80 -5.51 13.52 8.60
N VAL A 81 -4.67 13.08 7.66
CA VAL A 81 -3.83 11.88 7.78
C VAL A 81 -2.37 12.24 7.53
N ARG A 82 -1.45 11.49 8.16
CA ARG A 82 -0.01 11.69 7.93
C ARG A 82 0.32 11.37 6.47
N ARG A 83 1.03 12.28 5.81
CA ARG A 83 1.44 12.11 4.41
C ARG A 83 2.89 11.69 4.30
N ALA A 84 3.17 10.77 3.37
CA ALA A 84 4.50 10.29 3.08
C ALA A 84 4.68 10.11 1.56
N VAL A 85 5.93 10.08 1.13
CA VAL A 85 6.33 9.84 -0.26
C VAL A 85 7.60 9.01 -0.27
N PHE A 86 7.60 7.96 -1.09
CA PHE A 86 8.80 7.24 -1.46
C PHE A 86 9.46 7.86 -2.68
N THR A 87 10.77 7.74 -2.77
CA THR A 87 11.52 7.83 -4.02
C THR A 87 11.49 6.48 -4.74
N ALA A 88 11.72 6.47 -6.06
CA ALA A 88 11.83 5.23 -6.82
C ALA A 88 12.88 4.27 -6.24
N ASP A 89 14.05 4.79 -5.85
CA ASP A 89 15.13 4.00 -5.24
C ASP A 89 14.70 3.32 -3.93
N GLU A 90 13.92 4.02 -3.10
CA GLU A 90 13.37 3.43 -1.86
C GLU A 90 12.41 2.28 -2.16
N VAL A 91 11.51 2.45 -3.14
CA VAL A 91 10.56 1.39 -3.54
C VAL A 91 11.30 0.18 -4.12
N VAL A 92 12.26 0.42 -5.01
CA VAL A 92 13.06 -0.65 -5.65
C VAL A 92 13.85 -1.41 -4.60
N LYS A 93 14.55 -0.71 -3.71
CA LYS A 93 15.34 -1.35 -2.64
C LYS A 93 14.45 -2.21 -1.75
N LEU A 94 13.33 -1.67 -1.29
CA LEU A 94 12.40 -2.36 -0.39
C LEU A 94 11.79 -3.59 -1.07
N THR A 95 11.39 -3.46 -2.34
CA THR A 95 10.83 -4.58 -3.12
C THR A 95 11.86 -5.68 -3.33
N LEU A 96 13.09 -5.33 -3.72
CA LEU A 96 14.17 -6.31 -3.91
C LEU A 96 14.56 -7.00 -2.62
N ASP A 97 14.59 -6.29 -1.48
CA ASP A 97 14.91 -6.87 -0.18
C ASP A 97 13.86 -7.89 0.26
N PHE A 98 12.57 -7.61 0.05
CA PHE A 98 11.49 -8.55 0.35
C PHE A 98 11.47 -9.73 -0.62
N TYR A 99 11.71 -9.48 -1.92
CA TYR A 99 11.75 -10.51 -2.95
C TYR A 99 12.90 -11.50 -2.72
N LYS A 100 14.12 -11.01 -2.48
CA LYS A 100 15.31 -11.85 -2.23
C LYS A 100 15.20 -12.70 -0.95
N ARG A 101 14.37 -12.27 0.01
CA ARG A 101 14.08 -13.03 1.25
C ARG A 101 12.90 -13.99 1.09
N ASN A 102 12.33 -14.10 -0.11
CA ASN A 102 11.16 -14.93 -0.42
C ASN A 102 9.91 -14.53 0.39
N TYR A 103 9.76 -13.25 0.76
CA TYR A 103 8.56 -12.75 1.44
C TYR A 103 7.44 -12.36 0.47
N ILE A 104 7.80 -12.01 -0.77
CA ILE A 104 6.87 -11.58 -1.81
C ILE A 104 7.29 -12.17 -3.15
N GLU A 105 6.32 -12.30 -4.05
CA GLU A 105 6.49 -12.73 -5.44
C GLU A 105 6.32 -11.56 -6.42
N GLY A 106 5.89 -10.38 -5.94
CA GLY A 106 5.73 -9.19 -6.76
C GLY A 106 5.38 -7.93 -5.97
N LEU A 107 5.30 -6.82 -6.71
CA LEU A 107 4.93 -5.49 -6.21
C LEU A 107 3.60 -5.06 -6.85
N PHE A 108 2.67 -4.60 -6.01
CA PHE A 108 1.51 -3.83 -6.43
C PHE A 108 1.71 -2.38 -5.99
N LEU A 109 2.17 -1.52 -6.91
CA LEU A 109 2.41 -0.11 -6.65
C LEU A 109 1.23 0.73 -7.13
N SER A 110 0.69 1.54 -6.23
CA SER A 110 -0.34 2.54 -6.51
C SER A 110 0.15 3.91 -6.04
N SER A 111 -0.59 4.99 -6.27
CA SER A 111 -0.19 6.33 -5.83
C SER A 111 -1.38 7.27 -5.70
N GLY A 112 -1.29 8.22 -4.78
CA GLY A 112 -2.04 9.47 -4.86
C GLY A 112 -1.52 10.37 -5.99
N ILE A 113 -2.33 11.35 -6.39
CA ILE A 113 -2.02 12.26 -7.49
C ILE A 113 -1.44 13.56 -6.92
N ILE A 114 -0.15 13.81 -7.11
CA ILE A 114 0.57 14.92 -6.44
C ILE A 114 0.23 16.29 -7.06
N ARG A 115 0.09 16.33 -8.38
CA ARG A 115 -0.17 17.57 -9.15
C ARG A 115 -1.18 17.34 -10.27
N ASN A 116 -0.89 16.36 -11.11
CA ASN A 116 -1.77 15.82 -12.14
C ASN A 116 -1.31 14.39 -12.45
N ALA A 117 -2.04 13.68 -13.31
CA ALA A 117 -1.74 12.29 -13.65
C ALA A 117 -0.35 12.15 -14.29
N ASP A 118 -0.05 12.95 -15.31
CA ASP A 118 1.20 12.86 -16.07
C ASP A 118 2.43 13.04 -15.19
N HIS A 119 2.45 14.11 -14.39
CA HIS A 119 3.54 14.39 -13.45
C HIS A 119 3.73 13.28 -12.41
N THR A 120 2.65 12.61 -12.02
CA THR A 120 2.73 11.51 -11.05
C THR A 120 3.33 10.26 -11.69
N MET A 121 3.05 10.03 -12.97
CA MET A 121 3.54 8.86 -13.73
C MET A 121 4.98 9.03 -14.24
N GLU A 122 5.51 10.25 -14.31
CA GLU A 122 6.90 10.55 -14.68
C GLU A 122 7.92 10.27 -13.56
N GLN A 123 7.47 10.06 -12.33
CA GLN A 123 8.33 9.83 -11.16
C GLN A 123 8.88 8.41 -11.04
#